data_AF-A0A8J3AFR8-F1
#
_entry.id   AF-A0A8J3AFR8-F1
#
_cell.length_a   1.000
_cell.length_b   1.000
_cell.length_c   1.000
_cell.angle_alpha   90.00
_cell.angle_beta   90.00
_cell.angle_gamma   90.00
#
_symmetry.space_group_name_H-M   'P 1'
#
loop_
_entity.id
_entity.type
_entity.pdbx_description
1 polymer ?
#
loop_
_entity_poly.entity_id
_entity_poly.type
_entity_poly.pdbx_seq_one_letter_code
_entity_poly.pdbx_strand_id
1 'polypeptide(L)'
;MDNQEPEEEQTEPTTGEHSESQTDQEASTPPWERDGVDFDPAKAWNLIQNLRADNAKIKEMNDSYKLQLKTYEDEKLSETERLQRDLEEAHQAIANYKKEQVWVSIKQAHPILTDEDKALIGEGSEEEMTVRAAKLAARLEQAQAALREAAVQPIRHPHMNRTP
;
A
#
# COMPACT_ATOMS: atom_id res chain seq x y z
N MET A 1 22.58 23.14 -44.51
CA MET A 1 23.79 23.89 -44.12
C MET A 1 24.58 22.96 -43.23
N ASP A 2 25.20 22.01 -43.91
CA ASP A 2 26.18 21.05 -43.41
C ASP A 2 27.39 21.78 -42.83
N ASN A 3 27.92 21.26 -41.72
CA ASN A 3 29.36 21.11 -41.48
C ASN A 3 29.51 20.21 -40.23
N GLN A 4 29.61 18.90 -40.42
CA GLN A 4 30.87 18.14 -40.46
C GLN A 4 31.55 18.02 -39.08
N GLU A 5 31.30 16.88 -38.46
CA GLU A 5 32.25 16.16 -37.60
C GLU A 5 33.54 15.83 -38.38
N PRO A 6 34.67 15.70 -37.68
CA PRO A 6 35.42 14.45 -37.75
C PRO A 6 35.73 13.95 -36.32
N GLU A 7 35.42 12.69 -36.02
CA GLU A 7 36.25 11.49 -36.22
C GLU A 7 37.52 11.43 -35.35
N GLU A 8 37.49 10.45 -34.43
CA GLU A 8 38.54 9.50 -34.04
C GLU A 8 40.00 9.98 -33.93
N GLU A 9 40.63 9.80 -32.75
CA GLU A 9 41.72 8.82 -32.63
C GLU A 9 42.17 8.61 -31.17
N GLN A 10 42.31 7.34 -30.86
CA GLN A 10 42.74 6.71 -29.61
C GLN A 10 44.28 6.76 -29.53
N THR A 11 44.86 7.38 -28.50
CA THR A 11 46.24 7.07 -28.04
C THR A 11 46.41 7.36 -26.53
N GLU A 12 46.30 6.33 -25.68
CA GLU A 12 47.27 6.18 -24.57
C GLU A 12 48.46 5.38 -25.13
N PRO A 13 49.67 5.32 -24.50
CA PRO A 13 50.14 5.92 -23.25
C PRO A 13 51.51 6.63 -23.38
N THR A 14 51.91 7.52 -22.46
CA THR A 14 53.34 7.65 -22.09
C THR A 14 53.53 8.47 -20.82
N THR A 15 54.04 7.77 -19.82
CA THR A 15 54.78 8.23 -18.64
C THR A 15 55.63 9.49 -18.85
N GLY A 16 55.50 10.42 -17.90
CA GLY A 16 56.62 11.19 -17.38
C GLY A 16 56.59 12.68 -17.70
N GLU A 17 56.10 13.48 -16.74
CA GLU A 17 56.81 14.70 -16.31
C GLU A 17 56.18 15.20 -14.99
N HIS A 18 56.89 14.92 -13.90
CA HIS A 18 56.73 15.64 -12.64
C HIS A 18 57.09 17.10 -12.89
N SER A 19 56.14 18.01 -12.68
CA SER A 19 56.42 19.44 -12.50
C SER A 19 56.17 19.76 -11.03
N GLU A 20 57.26 19.80 -10.27
CA GLU A 20 57.31 20.22 -8.88
C GLU A 20 56.95 21.71 -8.77
N SER A 21 56.05 22.06 -7.87
CA SER A 21 55.90 23.42 -7.35
C SER A 21 55.44 23.38 -5.91
N GLN A 22 56.41 23.12 -5.03
CA GLN A 22 56.63 23.82 -3.76
C GLN A 22 55.40 24.04 -2.86
N THR A 23 54.96 22.99 -2.18
CA THR A 23 54.52 23.05 -0.77
C THR A 23 54.76 21.74 0.01
N ASP A 24 55.59 20.84 -0.52
CA ASP A 24 55.70 19.45 -0.03
C ASP A 24 56.92 19.15 0.87
N GLN A 25 57.75 20.15 1.21
CA GLN A 25 58.96 19.86 2.01
C GLN A 25 58.71 19.72 3.53
N GLU A 26 57.58 20.19 4.05
CA GLU A 26 57.18 19.90 5.45
C GLU A 26 56.30 18.65 5.57
N ALA A 27 55.81 18.10 4.44
CA ALA A 27 54.97 16.90 4.40
C ALA A 27 55.76 15.60 4.21
N SER A 28 57.05 15.68 3.86
CA SER A 28 57.91 14.51 3.59
C SER A 28 58.65 14.02 4.85
N THR A 29 58.89 14.92 5.81
CA THR A 29 59.53 14.56 7.08
C THR A 29 58.50 13.84 7.96
N PRO A 30 58.73 12.57 8.31
CA PRO A 30 57.79 11.85 9.13
C PRO A 30 57.64 12.52 10.51
N PRO A 31 56.45 12.47 11.12
CA PRO A 31 56.10 13.28 12.29
C PRO A 31 57.03 13.09 13.49
N TRP A 32 57.68 11.93 13.62
CA TRP A 32 58.67 11.69 14.67
C TRP A 32 59.98 12.50 14.48
N GLU A 33 60.47 12.67 13.25
CA GLU A 33 61.62 13.55 12.96
C GLU A 33 61.28 15.03 13.16
N ARG A 34 60.05 15.44 12.82
CA ARG A 34 59.57 16.82 13.04
C ARG A 34 59.50 17.18 14.53
N ASP A 35 59.07 16.23 15.35
CA ASP A 35 58.88 16.44 16.79
C ASP A 35 60.17 16.14 17.60
N GLY A 36 61.29 15.84 16.91
CA GLY A 36 62.59 15.57 17.52
C GLY A 36 62.65 14.26 18.32
N VAL A 37 61.79 13.29 17.98
CA VAL A 37 61.66 11.99 18.65
C VAL A 37 62.23 10.89 17.76
N ASP A 38 63.09 10.04 18.31
CA ASP A 38 63.59 8.87 17.58
C ASP A 38 62.45 7.90 17.26
N PHE A 39 62.50 7.30 16.06
CA PHE A 39 61.53 6.31 15.63
C PHE A 39 61.62 5.03 16.48
N ASP A 40 60.55 4.70 17.19
CA ASP A 40 60.41 3.45 17.95
C ASP A 40 59.52 2.45 17.19
N PRO A 41 60.10 1.40 16.56
CA PRO A 41 59.33 0.40 15.83
C PRO A 41 58.39 -0.42 16.73
N ALA A 42 58.71 -0.63 18.01
CA ALA A 42 57.86 -1.38 18.93
C ALA A 42 56.59 -0.58 19.28
N LYS A 43 56.72 0.75 19.46
CA LYS A 43 55.58 1.64 19.68
C LYS A 43 54.66 1.71 18.45
N ALA A 44 55.23 1.81 17.26
CA ALA A 44 54.46 1.80 16.01
C ALA A 44 53.69 0.48 15.83
N TRP A 45 54.32 -0.66 16.13
CA TRP A 45 53.66 -1.96 16.04
C TRP A 45 52.51 -2.11 17.03
N ASN A 46 52.71 -1.72 18.29
CA ASN A 46 51.64 -1.74 19.29
C ASN A 46 50.44 -0.87 18.87
N LEU A 47 50.69 0.31 18.30
CA LEU A 47 49.63 1.16 17.77
C LEU A 47 48.87 0.46 16.64
N ILE A 48 49.56 -0.18 15.69
CA ILE A 48 48.92 -0.93 14.61
C ILE A 48 48.05 -2.06 15.15
N GLN A 49 48.52 -2.79 16.16
CA GLN A 49 47.73 -3.86 16.80
C GLN A 49 46.47 -3.30 17.46
N ASN A 50 46.57 -2.21 18.21
CA ASN A 50 45.43 -1.54 18.81
C ASN A 50 44.43 -1.06 17.75
N LEU A 51 44.91 -0.38 16.71
CA LEU A 51 44.06 0.09 15.61
C LEU A 51 43.38 -1.05 14.85
N ARG A 52 44.03 -2.21 14.71
CA ARG A 52 43.41 -3.40 14.13
C ARG A 52 42.31 -3.95 15.02
N ALA A 53 42.54 -4.01 16.34
CA ALA A 53 41.54 -4.43 17.31
C ALA A 53 40.33 -3.47 17.32
N ASP A 54 40.58 -2.16 17.33
CA ASP A 54 39.54 -1.14 17.28
C ASP A 54 38.75 -1.20 15.97
N ASN A 55 39.42 -1.37 14.83
CA ASN A 55 38.74 -1.57 13.55
C ASN A 55 37.88 -2.83 13.52
N ALA A 56 38.36 -3.94 14.10
CA ALA A 56 37.57 -5.17 14.20
C ALA A 56 36.30 -4.94 15.03
N LYS A 57 36.44 -4.26 16.18
CA LYS A 57 35.31 -3.91 17.06
C LYS A 57 34.32 -2.97 16.38
N ILE A 58 34.80 -1.96 15.65
CA ILE A 58 33.93 -1.03 14.91
C ILE A 58 33.15 -1.78 13.83
N LYS A 59 33.79 -2.72 13.12
CA LYS A 59 33.11 -3.55 12.10
C LYS A 59 32.02 -4.40 12.74
N GLU A 60 32.33 -5.10 13.83
CA GLU A 60 31.36 -5.91 14.56
C GLU A 60 30.16 -5.07 15.05
N MET A 61 30.42 -3.90 15.63
CA MET A 61 29.37 -2.96 16.01
C MET A 61 28.54 -2.52 14.80
N ASN A 62 29.18 -2.16 13.68
CA ASN A 62 28.49 -1.73 12.46
C ASN A 62 27.58 -2.83 11.91
N ASP A 63 28.06 -4.07 11.87
CA ASP A 63 27.28 -5.23 11.43
C ASP A 63 26.10 -5.49 12.37
N SER A 64 26.30 -5.35 13.69
CA SER A 64 25.21 -5.46 14.66
C SER A 64 24.14 -4.37 14.49
N TYR A 65 24.55 -3.12 14.25
CA TYR A 65 23.62 -2.01 14.02
C TYR A 65 22.83 -2.17 12.72
N LYS A 66 23.49 -2.65 11.65
CA LYS A 66 22.80 -2.97 10.38
C LYS A 66 21.72 -4.03 10.58
N LEU A 67 22.02 -5.06 11.38
CA LEU A 67 21.04 -6.09 11.69
C LEU A 67 19.85 -5.51 12.46
N GLN A 68 20.10 -4.70 13.49
CA GLN A 68 19.04 -4.04 14.26
C GLN A 68 18.19 -3.09 13.42
N LEU A 69 18.80 -2.35 12.49
CA LEU A 69 18.09 -1.46 11.58
C LEU A 69 17.13 -2.27 10.70
N LYS A 70 17.61 -3.38 10.13
CA LYS A 70 16.80 -4.27 9.30
C LYS A 70 15.63 -4.85 10.09
N THR A 71 15.87 -5.36 11.30
CA THR A 71 14.79 -5.93 12.12
C THR A 71 13.74 -4.88 12.48
N TYR A 72 14.17 -3.65 12.79
CA TYR A 72 13.25 -2.55 13.07
C TYR A 72 12.43 -2.14 11.85
N GLU A 73 13.04 -2.10 10.67
CA GLU A 73 12.33 -1.83 9.41
C GLU A 73 11.31 -2.93 9.09
N ASP A 74 11.68 -4.20 9.24
CA ASP A 74 10.79 -5.34 9.03
C ASP A 74 9.60 -5.32 10.03
N GLU A 75 9.87 -5.06 11.31
CA GLU A 75 8.83 -4.91 12.36
C GLU A 75 7.90 -3.74 12.05
N LYS A 76 8.44 -2.60 11.66
CA LYS A 76 7.66 -1.41 11.31
C LYS A 76 6.79 -1.66 10.08
N LEU A 77 7.34 -2.27 9.03
CA LEU A 77 6.54 -2.65 7.86
C LEU A 77 5.40 -3.57 8.28
N SER A 78 5.69 -4.61 9.08
CA SER A 78 4.67 -5.53 9.58
C SER A 78 3.58 -4.83 10.39
N GLU A 79 3.94 -3.86 11.23
CA GLU A 79 2.97 -3.06 11.98
C GLU A 79 2.11 -2.19 11.07
N THR A 80 2.70 -1.53 10.06
CA THR A 80 1.94 -0.73 9.10
C THR A 80 0.97 -1.57 8.27
N GLU A 81 1.38 -2.76 7.84
CA GLU A 81 0.50 -3.70 7.13
C GLU A 81 -0.66 -4.17 8.02
N ARG A 82 -0.39 -4.44 9.30
CA ARG A 82 -1.44 -4.77 10.28
C ARG A 82 -2.43 -3.62 10.44
N LEU A 83 -1.94 -2.41 10.68
CA LEU A 83 -2.80 -1.24 10.82
C LEU A 83 -3.61 -0.97 9.56
N GLN A 84 -3.03 -1.18 8.37
CA GLN A 84 -3.74 -1.02 7.12
C GLN A 84 -4.85 -2.07 6.94
N ARG A 85 -4.61 -3.32 7.34
CA ARG A 85 -5.66 -4.35 7.38
C ARG A 85 -6.79 -3.95 8.32
N ASP A 86 -6.47 -3.53 9.53
CA ASP A 86 -7.46 -3.14 10.55
C ASP A 86 -8.29 -1.92 10.08
N LEU A 87 -7.64 -0.97 9.40
CA LEU A 87 -8.28 0.20 8.81
C LEU A 87 -9.27 -0.22 7.70
N GLU A 88 -8.85 -1.10 6.79
CA GLU A 88 -9.71 -1.64 5.74
C GLU A 88 -10.90 -2.42 6.33
N GLU A 89 -10.68 -3.25 7.35
CA GLU A 89 -11.75 -3.97 8.04
C GLU A 89 -12.75 -3.02 8.70
N ALA A 90 -12.26 -1.96 9.36
CA ALA A 90 -13.12 -0.93 9.94
C ALA A 90 -13.94 -0.19 8.87
N HIS A 91 -13.34 0.14 7.71
CA HIS A 91 -14.07 0.74 6.60
C HIS A 91 -15.15 -0.17 6.05
N GLN A 92 -14.86 -1.47 5.88
CA GLN A 92 -15.83 -2.44 5.43
C GLN A 92 -16.97 -2.61 6.44
N ALA A 93 -16.66 -2.65 7.74
CA ALA A 93 -17.67 -2.69 8.79
C ALA A 93 -18.59 -1.46 8.75
N ILE A 94 -18.04 -0.26 8.58
CA ILE A 94 -18.81 0.99 8.43
C ILE A 94 -19.69 0.93 7.17
N ALA A 95 -19.15 0.46 6.04
CA ALA A 95 -19.91 0.35 4.79
C ALA A 95 -21.08 -0.63 4.94
N ASN A 96 -20.86 -1.78 5.58
CA ASN A 96 -21.91 -2.76 5.86
C ASN A 96 -22.98 -2.22 6.81
N TYR A 97 -22.57 -1.51 7.86
CA TYR A 97 -23.51 -0.88 8.78
C TYR A 97 -24.40 0.15 8.07
N LYS A 98 -23.82 0.99 7.19
CA LYS A 98 -24.58 1.94 6.37
C LYS A 98 -25.57 1.23 5.45
N LYS A 99 -25.15 0.15 4.78
CA LYS A 99 -26.06 -0.66 3.94
C LYS A 99 -27.24 -1.21 4.76
N GLU A 100 -26.98 -1.71 5.97
CA GLU A 100 -28.04 -2.22 6.86
C GLU A 100 -28.99 -1.12 7.30
N GLN A 101 -28.48 0.07 7.63
CA GLN A 101 -29.31 1.21 7.99
C GLN A 101 -30.26 1.62 6.85
N VAL A 102 -29.77 1.63 5.60
CA VAL A 102 -30.61 1.90 4.43
C VAL A 102 -31.65 0.78 4.23
N TRP A 103 -31.27 -0.48 4.46
CA TRP A 103 -32.25 -1.57 4.40
C TRP A 103 -33.36 -1.42 5.43
N VAL A 104 -33.02 -1.04 6.66
CA VAL A 104 -33.99 -0.77 7.72
C VAL A 104 -34.92 0.38 7.34
N SER A 105 -34.40 1.48 6.78
CA SER A 105 -35.24 2.61 6.34
C SER A 105 -36.17 2.21 5.18
N ILE A 106 -35.70 1.39 4.25
CA ILE A 106 -36.51 0.83 3.16
C ILE A 106 -37.65 -0.05 3.72
N LYS A 107 -37.38 -0.97 4.65
CA LYS A 107 -38.42 -1.81 5.26
C LYS A 107 -39.47 -0.99 6.00
N GLN A 108 -39.05 0.10 6.64
CA GLN A 108 -39.98 1.03 7.30
C GLN A 108 -40.88 1.75 6.28
N ALA A 109 -40.34 2.18 5.14
CA ALA A 109 -41.11 2.82 4.08
C ALA A 109 -42.01 1.85 3.30
N HIS A 110 -41.59 0.59 3.15
CA HIS A 110 -42.26 -0.44 2.37
C HIS A 110 -42.42 -1.75 3.17
N PRO A 111 -43.41 -1.84 4.07
CA PRO A 111 -43.62 -3.03 4.93
C PRO A 111 -43.95 -4.32 4.18
N ILE A 112 -44.32 -4.23 2.91
CA ILE A 112 -44.58 -5.40 2.04
C ILE A 112 -43.28 -6.14 1.68
N LEU A 113 -42.12 -5.49 1.79
CA LEU A 113 -40.82 -6.08 1.49
C LEU A 113 -40.32 -6.94 2.64
N THR A 114 -39.77 -8.11 2.30
CA THR A 114 -39.23 -9.10 3.21
C THR A 114 -37.70 -9.17 3.10
N ASP A 115 -37.04 -9.94 3.97
CA ASP A 115 -35.58 -10.11 3.91
C ASP A 115 -35.12 -10.88 2.66
N GLU A 116 -35.99 -11.66 2.03
CA GLU A 116 -35.72 -12.32 0.73
C GLU A 116 -35.59 -11.28 -0.40
N ASP A 117 -36.35 -10.18 -0.32
CA ASP A 117 -36.34 -9.10 -1.31
C ASP A 117 -35.06 -8.24 -1.24
N LYS A 118 -34.34 -8.27 -0.12
CA LYS A 118 -33.06 -7.54 0.05
C LYS A 118 -32.05 -7.92 -1.03
N ALA A 119 -31.95 -9.22 -1.34
CA ALA A 119 -31.05 -9.72 -2.37
C ALA A 119 -31.44 -9.25 -3.78
N LEU A 120 -32.74 -9.05 -4.05
CA LEU A 120 -33.24 -8.57 -5.33
C LEU A 120 -32.98 -7.07 -5.56
N ILE A 121 -32.97 -6.27 -4.49
CA ILE A 121 -32.63 -4.84 -4.55
C ILE A 121 -31.15 -4.66 -4.89
N GLY A 122 -30.31 -5.58 -4.38
CA GLY A 122 -28.88 -5.63 -4.63
C GLY A 122 -28.12 -4.48 -3.97
N GLU A 123 -26.86 -4.31 -4.39
CA GLU A 123 -26.01 -3.23 -3.90
C GLU A 123 -26.13 -1.96 -4.76
N GLY A 124 -25.81 -0.82 -4.17
CA GLY A 124 -25.81 0.48 -4.84
C GLY A 124 -25.71 1.63 -3.84
N SER A 125 -25.83 2.85 -4.34
CA SER A 125 -26.06 4.01 -3.48
C SER A 125 -27.40 3.89 -2.74
N GLU A 126 -27.57 4.66 -1.67
CA GLU A 126 -28.85 4.72 -0.94
C GLU A 126 -30.02 5.10 -1.86
N GLU A 127 -29.81 6.07 -2.73
CA GLU A 127 -30.80 6.50 -3.73
C GLU A 127 -31.14 5.38 -4.73
N GLU A 128 -30.15 4.64 -5.20
CA GLU A 128 -30.41 3.51 -6.11
C GLU A 128 -31.18 2.38 -5.41
N MET A 129 -30.78 2.03 -4.18
CA MET A 129 -31.44 0.98 -3.42
C MET A 129 -32.89 1.35 -3.08
N THR A 130 -33.14 2.60 -2.67
CA THR A 130 -34.51 3.09 -2.38
C THR A 130 -35.39 3.11 -3.63
N VAL A 131 -34.87 3.56 -4.78
CA VAL A 131 -35.62 3.54 -6.05
C VAL A 131 -35.94 2.12 -6.50
N ARG A 132 -34.98 1.19 -6.39
CA ARG A 132 -35.19 -0.23 -6.74
C ARG A 132 -36.21 -0.88 -5.80
N ALA A 133 -36.11 -0.60 -4.50
CA ALA A 133 -37.05 -1.09 -3.50
C ALA A 133 -38.48 -0.58 -3.75
N ALA A 134 -38.65 0.71 -4.05
CA ALA A 134 -39.95 1.29 -4.37
C ALA A 134 -40.58 0.64 -5.60
N LYS A 135 -39.80 0.38 -6.65
CA LYS A 135 -40.25 -0.34 -7.85
C LYS A 135 -40.69 -1.77 -7.52
N LEU A 136 -39.93 -2.47 -6.69
CA LEU A 136 -40.26 -3.84 -6.28
C LEU A 136 -41.54 -3.87 -5.43
N ALA A 137 -41.65 -2.98 -4.43
CA ALA A 137 -42.83 -2.85 -3.59
C ALA A 137 -44.09 -2.57 -4.41
N ALA A 138 -44.02 -1.64 -5.38
CA ALA A 138 -45.15 -1.35 -6.26
C ALA A 138 -45.58 -2.56 -7.09
N ARG A 139 -44.63 -3.36 -7.60
CA ARG A 139 -44.93 -4.59 -8.34
C ARG A 139 -45.59 -5.65 -7.45
N LEU A 140 -45.13 -5.81 -6.21
CA LEU A 140 -45.72 -6.75 -5.25
C LEU A 140 -47.14 -6.32 -4.86
N GLU A 141 -47.37 -5.03 -4.65
CA GLU A 141 -48.69 -4.50 -4.34
C GLU A 141 -49.68 -4.71 -5.50
N GLN A 142 -49.25 -4.45 -6.74
CA GLN A 142 -50.05 -4.74 -7.93
C GLN A 142 -50.39 -6.23 -8.05
N ALA A 143 -49.42 -7.12 -7.79
CA ALA A 143 -49.66 -8.56 -7.82
C ALA A 143 -50.67 -9.00 -6.74
N GLN A 144 -50.54 -8.47 -5.52
CA GLN A 144 -51.50 -8.72 -4.44
C GLN A 144 -52.89 -8.17 -4.75
N ALA A 145 -52.98 -6.99 -5.37
CA ALA A 145 -54.25 -6.40 -5.79
C ALA A 145 -54.94 -7.27 -6.86
N ALA A 146 -54.20 -7.72 -7.87
CA ALA A 146 -54.73 -8.61 -8.92
C ALA A 146 -55.21 -9.96 -8.34
N LEU A 147 -54.47 -10.53 -7.38
CA LEU A 147 -54.88 -11.73 -6.65
C LEU A 147 -56.18 -11.50 -5.85
N ARG A 148 -56.29 -10.37 -5.16
CA ARG A 148 -57.51 -10.00 -4.41
C ARG A 148 -58.71 -9.82 -5.34
N GLU A 149 -58.52 -9.17 -6.49
CA GLU A 149 -59.58 -8.99 -7.48
C GLU A 149 -60.02 -10.32 -8.10
N ALA A 150 -59.08 -11.19 -8.45
CA ALA A 150 -59.37 -12.53 -8.97
C ALA A 150 -60.09 -13.41 -7.94
N ALA A 151 -59.80 -13.24 -6.64
CA ALA A 151 -60.50 -13.96 -5.57
C ALA A 151 -61.93 -13.45 -5.32
N VAL A 152 -62.23 -12.19 -5.65
CA VAL A 152 -63.55 -11.57 -5.44
C VAL A 152 -64.48 -11.81 -6.64
N GLN A 153 -63.96 -12.05 -7.86
CA GLN A 153 -64.82 -12.39 -8.99
C GLN A 153 -65.32 -13.84 -8.88
N PRO A 154 -66.62 -14.10 -8.63
CA PRO A 154 -67.14 -15.46 -8.68
C PRO A 154 -66.99 -15.98 -10.11
N ILE A 155 -66.62 -17.26 -10.25
CA ILE A 155 -66.61 -17.98 -11.53
C ILE A 155 -67.96 -17.70 -12.20
N ARG A 156 -67.98 -16.84 -13.22
CA ARG A 156 -69.15 -16.69 -14.08
C ARG A 156 -69.31 -18.01 -14.81
N HIS A 157 -70.04 -18.95 -14.20
CA HIS A 157 -70.53 -20.13 -14.89
C HIS A 157 -71.27 -19.59 -16.11
N PRO A 158 -70.87 -19.97 -17.34
CA PRO A 158 -71.67 -19.64 -18.49
C PRO A 158 -73.01 -20.33 -18.27
N HIS A 159 -74.04 -19.57 -17.93
CA HIS A 159 -75.42 -20.03 -17.96
C HIS A 159 -75.66 -20.46 -19.41
N MET A 160 -75.48 -21.75 -19.66
CA MET A 160 -75.96 -22.40 -20.87
C MET A 160 -77.48 -22.30 -20.76
N ASN A 161 -78.06 -21.27 -21.39
CA ASN A 161 -79.48 -21.22 -21.70
C ASN A 161 -79.78 -22.42 -22.60
N ARG A 162 -80.07 -23.53 -21.93
CA ARG A 162 -80.57 -24.75 -22.52
C ARG A 162 -82.07 -24.70 -22.33
N THR A 163 -82.80 -24.46 -23.41
CA THR A 163 -84.16 -24.98 -23.67
C THR A 163 -84.77 -24.25 -24.87
N PRO A 164 -85.78 -24.84 -25.53
CA PRO A 164 -85.89 -26.23 -26.02
C PRO A 164 -85.95 -26.29 -27.55
#